data_AF-A0A7R9DT38-F1
#
_entry.id   AF-A0A7R9DT38-F1
#
_cell.length_a   1.000
_cell.length_b   1.000
_cell.length_c   1.000
_cell.angle_alpha   90.00
_cell.angle_beta   90.00
_cell.angle_gamma   90.00
#
_symmetry.space_group_name_H-M   'P 1'
#
loop_
_entity.id
_entity.type
_entity.pdbx_description
1 polymer ?
#
loop_
_entity_poly.entity_id
_entity_poly.type
_entity_poly.pdbx_seq_one_letter_code
_entity_poly.pdbx_strand_id
1 'polypeptide(L)'
;MDQNTRNIVSACKLDCIGSSARACKVEPVPSFKRARSTETDLNVPLDDGNYLYRFLRPCKFYPDSALDRMKKFYRFRLKHPELAANISPVNERNVFEQDLVTILPKRTQCGRRIMVIDAGSK
;
A
#
# COMPACT_ATOMS: atom_id res chain seq x y z
N MET A 1 15.95 4.82 -26.91
CA MET A 1 16.29 4.85 -25.46
C MET A 1 16.89 6.20 -25.18
N ASP A 2 16.12 7.09 -24.55
CA ASP A 2 16.57 8.45 -24.26
C ASP A 2 17.64 8.47 -23.17
N GLN A 3 18.67 9.27 -23.41
CA GLN A 3 19.79 9.52 -22.49
C GLN A 3 19.32 10.03 -21.12
N ASN A 4 18.12 10.63 -21.07
CA ASN A 4 17.51 11.15 -19.85
C ASN A 4 17.14 10.05 -18.85
N THR A 5 16.79 8.85 -19.30
CA THR A 5 16.35 7.74 -18.42
C THR A 5 17.52 7.05 -17.73
N ARG A 6 18.75 7.19 -18.25
CA ARG A 6 19.95 6.60 -17.63
C ARG A 6 20.45 7.39 -16.42
N ASN A 7 20.21 8.70 -16.38
CA ASN A 7 20.64 9.57 -15.27
C ASN A 7 19.74 9.46 -14.03
N ILE A 8 18.51 8.95 -14.17
CA ILE A 8 17.55 8.80 -13.07
C ILE A 8 17.86 7.55 -12.24
N VAL A 9 18.44 6.52 -12.86
CA VAL A 9 18.62 5.20 -12.24
C VAL A 9 19.93 5.12 -11.44
N SER A 10 20.96 5.90 -11.79
CA SER A 10 22.28 5.83 -11.12
C SER A 10 22.34 6.54 -9.77
N ALA A 11 21.48 7.53 -9.52
CA ALA A 11 21.46 8.27 -8.24
C ALA A 11 20.61 7.58 -7.15
N CYS A 12 19.84 6.55 -7.48
CA CYS A 12 18.78 6.06 -6.61
C CYS A 12 19.17 4.90 -5.67
N LYS A 13 20.42 4.41 -5.74
CA LYS A 13 20.75 3.10 -5.15
C LYS A 13 21.49 3.12 -3.81
N LEU A 14 21.94 4.26 -3.29
CA LEU A 14 22.78 4.26 -2.09
C LEU A 14 22.20 4.93 -0.84
N ASP A 15 21.25 5.86 -0.93
CA ASP A 15 20.89 6.67 0.24
C ASP A 15 19.42 6.51 0.66
N CYS A 16 19.07 5.38 1.26
CA CYS A 16 17.73 5.18 1.83
C CYS A 16 17.73 4.43 3.17
N ILE A 17 18.76 4.64 4.00
CA ILE A 17 18.74 4.26 5.41
C ILE A 17 19.05 5.51 6.23
N GLY A 18 18.03 6.35 6.40
CA GLY A 18 18.07 7.45 7.36
C GLY A 18 18.65 8.77 6.85
N SER A 19 17.80 9.61 6.26
CA SER A 19 17.67 11.04 6.57
C SER A 19 16.83 11.75 5.51
N SER A 20 15.80 12.47 5.97
CA SER A 20 15.05 13.51 5.25
C SER A 20 14.56 13.17 3.83
N ALA A 21 13.27 12.82 3.76
CA ALA A 21 12.44 12.77 2.55
C ALA A 21 12.38 14.12 1.80
N ARG A 22 13.46 14.49 1.10
CA ARG A 22 13.55 15.75 0.39
C ARG A 22 14.38 15.58 -0.89
N ALA A 23 13.76 15.04 -1.94
CA ALA A 23 14.00 15.38 -3.36
C ALA A 23 13.51 14.27 -4.31
N CYS A 24 12.19 14.05 -4.38
CA CYS A 24 11.55 13.55 -5.59
C CYS A 24 10.11 14.07 -5.58
N LYS A 25 9.96 15.38 -5.83
CA LYS A 25 8.66 16.07 -5.95
C LYS A 25 8.15 16.06 -7.39
N VAL A 26 8.40 15.01 -8.15
CA VAL A 26 7.62 14.80 -9.39
C VAL A 26 6.32 14.20 -8.91
N GLU A 27 5.27 15.02 -8.86
CA GLU A 27 3.93 14.68 -8.38
C GLU A 27 3.55 13.26 -8.83
N PRO A 28 3.63 12.24 -7.94
CA PRO A 28 3.55 10.84 -8.35
C PRO A 28 2.12 10.44 -8.72
N VAL A 29 1.15 11.25 -8.31
CA VAL A 29 -0.27 11.08 -8.59
C VAL A 29 -0.56 11.28 -10.10
N PRO A 30 -0.18 12.39 -10.75
CA PRO A 30 -0.28 12.55 -12.21
C PRO A 30 0.32 11.40 -13.03
N SER A 31 1.55 10.97 -12.70
CA SER A 31 2.22 9.88 -13.42
C SER A 31 1.46 8.56 -13.26
N PHE A 32 0.93 8.30 -12.07
CA PHE A 32 0.07 7.15 -11.81
C PHE A 32 -1.25 7.21 -12.59
N LYS A 33 -1.91 8.37 -12.64
CA LYS A 33 -3.15 8.57 -13.42
C LYS A 33 -2.92 8.27 -14.90
N ARG A 34 -1.76 8.66 -15.44
CA ARG A 34 -1.34 8.35 -16.82
C ARG A 34 -1.03 6.85 -17.01
N ALA A 35 -0.31 6.22 -16.08
CA ALA A 35 -0.06 4.77 -16.16
C ALA A 35 -1.35 3.94 -16.04
N ARG A 36 -2.38 4.45 -15.37
CA ARG A 36 -3.70 3.80 -15.32
C ARG A 36 -4.51 3.98 -16.61
N SER A 37 -4.36 5.08 -17.36
CA SER A 37 -5.23 5.29 -18.54
C SER A 37 -5.10 4.21 -19.62
N THR A 38 -4.02 3.43 -19.59
CA THR A 38 -3.84 2.25 -20.46
C THR A 38 -4.65 1.03 -20.01
N GLU A 39 -5.18 1.01 -18.78
CA GLU A 39 -5.91 -0.12 -18.20
C GLU A 39 -7.22 0.35 -17.54
N THR A 40 -8.34 0.13 -18.25
CA THR A 40 -9.67 0.67 -17.91
C THR A 40 -10.47 -0.15 -16.89
N ASP A 41 -10.04 -1.37 -16.59
CA ASP A 41 -10.86 -2.34 -15.84
C ASP A 41 -10.83 -2.14 -14.31
N LEU A 42 -9.97 -1.23 -13.81
CA LEU A 42 -9.84 -0.95 -12.38
C LEU A 42 -10.64 0.30 -11.97
N ASN A 43 -11.79 0.08 -11.33
CA ASN A 43 -12.55 1.14 -10.68
C ASN A 43 -11.90 1.55 -9.35
N VAL A 44 -11.21 2.70 -9.37
CA VAL A 44 -10.39 3.21 -8.28
C VAL A 44 -10.70 4.70 -8.10
N PRO A 45 -10.92 5.18 -6.87
CA PRO A 45 -11.07 6.60 -6.61
C PRO A 45 -9.72 7.29 -6.83
N LEU A 46 -9.54 7.87 -8.02
CA LEU A 46 -8.31 8.56 -8.41
C LEU A 46 -8.14 9.95 -7.80
N ASP A 47 -9.24 10.53 -7.32
CA ASP A 47 -9.26 11.89 -6.79
C ASP A 47 -8.93 11.92 -5.29
N ASP A 48 -8.99 10.76 -4.63
CA ASP A 48 -8.51 10.59 -3.27
C ASP A 48 -7.01 10.25 -3.26
N GLY A 49 -6.19 11.30 -3.12
CA GLY A 49 -4.74 11.16 -2.98
C GLY A 49 -4.34 10.30 -1.77
N ASN A 50 -5.10 10.33 -0.67
CA ASN A 50 -4.81 9.53 0.52
C ASN A 50 -5.01 8.03 0.25
N TYR A 51 -6.05 7.68 -0.49
CA TYR A 51 -6.26 6.31 -0.95
C TYR A 51 -5.08 5.84 -1.82
N LEU A 52 -4.65 6.67 -2.76
CA LEU A 52 -3.57 6.32 -3.67
C LEU A 52 -2.21 6.18 -2.97
N TYR A 53 -1.95 7.00 -1.94
CA TYR A 53 -0.73 6.90 -1.13
C TYR A 53 -0.55 5.53 -0.45
N ARG A 54 -1.63 4.77 -0.22
CA ARG A 54 -1.54 3.39 0.31
C ARG A 54 -0.76 2.46 -0.61
N PHE A 55 -0.82 2.69 -1.92
CA PHE A 55 -0.12 1.90 -2.94
C PHE A 55 1.22 2.52 -3.34
N LEU A 56 1.29 3.86 -3.36
CA LEU A 56 2.51 4.57 -3.75
C LEU A 56 3.61 4.51 -2.69
N ARG A 57 3.28 4.64 -1.39
CA ARG A 57 4.30 4.67 -0.31
C ARG A 57 5.17 3.41 -0.26
N PRO A 58 4.61 2.17 -0.30
CA PRO A 58 5.42 0.96 -0.31
C PRO A 58 6.29 0.82 -1.57
N CYS A 59 5.85 1.41 -2.68
CA CYS A 59 6.54 1.36 -3.97
C CYS A 59 7.49 2.55 -4.18
N LYS A 60 7.85 3.30 -3.13
CA LYS A 60 8.70 4.51 -3.22
C LYS A 60 8.21 5.50 -4.30
N PHE A 61 6.90 5.56 -4.50
CA PHE A 61 6.23 6.40 -5.51
C PHE A 61 6.53 6.06 -6.98
N TYR A 62 7.03 4.85 -7.27
CA TYR A 62 7.10 4.34 -8.65
C TYR A 62 5.70 3.95 -9.17
N PRO A 63 5.20 4.59 -10.25
CA PRO A 63 3.82 4.45 -10.69
C PRO A 63 3.50 3.02 -11.20
N ASP A 64 4.38 2.42 -12.01
CA ASP A 64 4.15 1.09 -12.60
C ASP A 64 4.10 0.00 -11.51
N SER A 65 5.04 0.05 -10.56
CA SER A 65 5.05 -0.89 -9.43
C SER A 65 3.84 -0.71 -8.51
N ALA A 66 3.36 0.52 -8.34
CA ALA A 66 2.15 0.79 -7.57
C ALA A 66 0.90 0.27 -8.30
N LEU A 67 0.85 0.38 -9.63
CA LEU A 67 -0.23 -0.14 -10.46
C LEU A 67 -0.30 -1.67 -10.33
N ASP A 68 0.82 -2.37 -10.46
CA ASP A 68 0.88 -3.83 -10.29
C ASP A 68 0.43 -4.28 -8.90
N ARG A 69 0.82 -3.54 -7.85
CA ARG A 69 0.36 -3.80 -6.48
C ARG A 69 -1.15 -3.59 -6.35
N MET A 70 -1.68 -2.55 -6.97
CA MET A 70 -3.11 -2.26 -6.99
C MET A 70 -3.89 -3.37 -7.71
N LYS A 71 -3.42 -3.84 -8.87
CA LYS A 71 -4.03 -4.99 -9.57
C LYS A 71 -4.11 -6.22 -8.69
N LYS A 72 -3.01 -6.57 -8.00
CA LYS A 72 -2.98 -7.71 -7.06
C LYS A 72 -4.00 -7.54 -5.93
N PHE A 73 -4.14 -6.34 -5.39
CA PHE A 73 -5.13 -6.03 -4.35
C PHE A 73 -6.58 -6.23 -4.84
N TYR A 74 -6.94 -5.69 -6.01
CA TYR A 74 -8.30 -5.86 -6.55
C TYR A 74 -8.58 -7.31 -6.99
N ARG A 75 -7.60 -8.00 -7.56
CA ARG A 75 -7.71 -9.45 -7.85
C ARG A 75 -7.98 -10.27 -6.60
N PHE A 76 -7.33 -9.95 -5.48
CA PHE A 76 -7.59 -10.60 -4.19
C PHE A 76 -9.04 -10.38 -3.74
N ARG A 77 -9.55 -9.14 -3.84
CA ARG A 77 -10.94 -8.83 -3.47
C ARG A 77 -11.97 -9.54 -4.34
N LEU A 78 -11.70 -9.69 -5.65
CA LEU A 78 -12.57 -10.41 -6.57
C LEU A 78 -12.54 -11.92 -6.32
N LYS A 79 -11.36 -12.47 -5.98
CA LYS A 79 -11.18 -13.90 -5.72
C LYS A 79 -11.79 -14.34 -4.39
N HIS A 80 -11.78 -13.46 -3.39
CA HIS A 80 -12.23 -13.74 -2.02
C HIS A 80 -13.28 -12.73 -1.56
N PRO A 81 -14.48 -12.70 -2.18
CA PRO A 81 -15.55 -11.80 -1.78
C PRO A 81 -15.99 -12.02 -0.33
N GLU A 82 -15.91 -13.25 0.18
CA GLU A 82 -16.23 -13.61 1.56
C GLU A 82 -15.36 -12.87 2.59
N LEU A 83 -14.10 -12.58 2.25
CA LEU A 83 -13.18 -11.85 3.13
C LEU A 83 -13.21 -10.33 2.88
N ALA A 84 -13.64 -9.90 1.69
CA ALA A 84 -13.48 -8.54 1.20
C ALA A 84 -14.78 -7.73 1.13
N ALA A 85 -15.94 -8.39 1.22
CA ALA A 85 -17.26 -7.78 1.27
C ALA A 85 -17.73 -7.60 2.71
N ASN A 86 -18.43 -6.51 3.00
CA ASN A 86 -19.11 -6.27 4.28
C ASN A 86 -18.24 -6.42 5.54
N ILE A 87 -16.95 -6.06 5.45
CA ILE A 87 -16.05 -6.01 6.61
C ILE A 87 -16.57 -4.94 7.58
N SER A 88 -17.18 -5.38 8.67
CA SER A 88 -17.72 -4.52 9.73
C SER A 88 -17.34 -5.13 11.07
N PRO A 89 -16.98 -4.32 12.08
CA PRO A 89 -16.69 -4.83 13.42
C PRO A 89 -17.91 -5.54 14.04
N VAL A 90 -19.12 -5.28 13.53
CA VAL A 90 -20.34 -5.97 13.95
C VAL A 90 -20.42 -7.39 13.38
N ASN A 91 -19.97 -7.57 12.13
CA ASN A 91 -20.01 -8.87 11.46
C ASN A 91 -18.88 -9.78 11.96
N GLU A 92 -17.75 -9.19 12.34
CA GLU A 92 -16.54 -9.90 12.79
C GLU A 92 -16.36 -9.87 14.32
N ARG A 93 -17.46 -9.81 15.10
CA ARG A 93 -17.41 -9.70 16.57
C ARG A 93 -16.64 -10.84 17.23
N ASN A 94 -16.81 -12.06 16.72
CA ASN A 94 -16.18 -13.26 17.28
C ASN A 94 -14.66 -13.11 17.40
N VAL A 95 -14.02 -12.42 16.44
CA VAL A 95 -12.56 -12.21 16.42
C VAL A 95 -12.11 -11.28 17.55
N PHE A 96 -12.94 -10.29 17.90
CA PHE A 96 -12.63 -9.30 18.93
C PHE A 96 -13.06 -9.76 20.33
N GLU A 97 -14.19 -10.45 20.47
CA GLU A 97 -14.68 -10.95 21.76
C GLU A 97 -13.81 -12.07 22.33
N GLN A 98 -13.16 -12.85 21.47
CA GLN A 98 -12.25 -13.93 21.86
C GLN A 98 -10.79 -13.46 22.01
N ASP A 99 -10.53 -12.15 21.97
CA ASP A 99 -9.20 -11.54 22.01
C ASP A 99 -8.17 -12.14 21.02
N LEU A 100 -8.65 -12.75 19.93
CA LEU A 100 -7.80 -13.42 18.94
C LEU A 100 -6.82 -12.46 18.27
N VAL A 101 -7.19 -11.18 18.18
CA VAL A 101 -6.39 -10.13 17.57
C VAL A 101 -6.33 -8.92 18.49
N THR A 102 -5.15 -8.66 19.05
CA THR A 102 -4.90 -7.48 19.88
C THR A 102 -3.87 -6.56 19.23
N ILE A 103 -4.22 -5.28 19.08
CA ILE A 103 -3.29 -4.25 18.60
C ILE A 103 -2.70 -3.53 19.82
N LEU A 104 -1.39 -3.64 20.02
CA LEU A 104 -0.74 -3.01 21.16
C LEU A 104 -0.64 -1.48 20.99
N PRO A 105 -0.81 -0.69 22.07
CA PRO A 105 -0.68 0.76 22.02
C PRO A 105 0.76 1.20 21.78
N LYS A 106 1.74 0.40 22.26
CA LYS A 106 3.16 0.65 22.03
C LYS A 106 3.55 0.26 20.61
N ARG A 107 4.41 1.07 20.00
CA ARG A 107 5.04 0.79 18.71
C ARG A 107 6.45 0.26 18.91
N THR A 108 6.96 -0.42 17.89
CA THR A 108 8.38 -0.82 17.83
C THR A 108 9.29 0.42 17.72
N GLN A 109 10.60 0.26 17.97
CA GLN A 109 11.60 1.33 17.84
C GLN A 109 11.63 2.01 16.46
N CYS A 110 11.23 1.30 15.40
CA CYS A 110 11.12 1.85 14.05
C CYS A 110 9.71 2.38 13.71
N GLY A 111 8.83 2.53 14.70
CA GLY A 111 7.47 3.07 14.52
C GLY A 111 6.45 2.12 13.88
N ARG A 112 6.74 0.81 13.77
CA ARG A 112 5.79 -0.21 13.27
C ARG A 112 4.76 -0.55 14.34
N ARG A 113 3.51 -0.78 13.92
CA ARG A 113 2.44 -1.29 14.79
C ARG A 113 2.71 -2.75 15.14
N ILE A 114 2.34 -3.15 16.36
CA ILE A 114 2.47 -4.53 16.85
C ILE A 114 1.06 -5.09 16.96
N MET A 115 0.81 -6.20 16.26
CA MET A 115 -0.43 -6.95 16.30
C MET A 115 -0.09 -8.33 16.84
N VAL A 116 -0.73 -8.71 17.95
CA VAL A 116 -0.62 -10.03 18.57
C VAL A 116 -1.81 -10.84 18.10
N ILE A 117 -1.54 -12.04 17.59
CA ILE A 117 -2.58 -12.98 17.19
C ILE A 117 -2.44 -14.20 18.09
N ASP A 118 -3.46 -14.48 18.89
CA ASP A 118 -3.52 -15.70 19.67
C ASP A 118 -4.24 -16.78 18.85
N ALA A 119 -3.46 -17.55 18.12
CA ALA A 119 -3.97 -18.64 17.27
C ALA A 119 -3.93 -20.00 18.00
N GLY A 120 -3.83 -20.02 19.33
CA GLY A 120 -3.68 -21.26 20.08
C GLY A 120 -4.04 -21.13 21.56
N SER A 121 -5.30 -21.40 21.86
CA SER A 121 -5.74 -21.83 23.19
C SER A 121 -6.36 -23.22 23.07
N LYS A 122 -5.99 -24.12 23.99
CA LYS A 122 -6.34 -25.55 24.06
C LYS A 122 -7.80 -25.88 23.79
#